data_AF-A0A076HKU7-F1
#
_entry.id   AF-A0A076HKU7-F1
#
_cell.length_a   1.000
_cell.length_b   1.000
_cell.length_c   1.000
_cell.angle_alpha   90.00
_cell.angle_beta   90.00
_cell.angle_gamma   90.00
#
_symmetry.space_group_name_H-M   'P 1'
#
loop_
_entity.id
_entity.type
_entity.pdbx_description
1 polymer ?
#
loop_
_entity_poly.entity_id
_entity_poly.type
_entity_poly.pdbx_seq_one_letter_code
_entity_poly.pdbx_strand_id
1 'polypeptide(L)'
;MPLHLIPNEQLLLESIPDPEAELWGWERFAHTINGYEVMGGFEPCADLANRGTPSTLTELRCCLFFEARRERHSGGVSTNLEWIRELLRAIRQKVQTGDLD
;
A
#
# COMPACT_ATOMS: atom_id res chain seq x y z
N MET A 1 17.74 6.12 0.07
CA MET A 1 17.18 6.88 -1.08
C MET A 1 16.11 7.81 -0.53
N PRO A 2 15.99 9.05 -1.02
CA PRO A 2 14.92 9.94 -0.59
C PRO A 2 13.57 9.29 -0.89
N LEU A 3 12.62 9.41 0.05
CA LEU A 3 11.24 8.98 -0.14
C LEU A 3 10.62 9.87 -1.23
N HIS A 4 10.23 9.28 -2.35
CA HIS A 4 9.43 9.97 -3.37
C HIS A 4 7.96 9.71 -3.07
N LEU A 5 7.34 10.65 -2.37
CA LEU A 5 5.93 10.57 -2.03
C LEU A 5 5.07 10.96 -3.23
N ILE A 6 4.02 10.19 -3.49
CA ILE A 6 3.02 10.44 -4.54
C ILE A 6 1.66 10.62 -3.83
N PRO A 7 1.08 11.83 -3.84
CA PRO A 7 -0.29 12.07 -3.39
C PRO A 7 -1.31 11.24 -4.18
N ASN A 8 -2.46 10.94 -3.58
CA ASN A 8 -3.48 10.10 -4.21
C ASN A 8 -4.00 10.70 -5.53
N GLU A 9 -4.11 12.03 -5.59
CA GLU A 9 -4.56 12.77 -6.77
C GLU A 9 -3.56 12.73 -7.93
N GLN A 10 -2.32 12.32 -7.68
CA GLN A 10 -1.26 12.19 -8.67
C GLN A 10 -0.97 10.74 -9.04
N LEU A 11 -1.71 9.77 -8.48
CA LEU A 11 -1.54 8.37 -8.83
C LEU A 11 -2.02 8.08 -10.24
N LEU A 12 -1.13 7.52 -11.04
CA LEU A 12 -1.44 7.01 -12.36
C LEU A 12 -1.57 5.50 -12.32
N LEU A 13 -2.51 4.93 -13.07
CA LEU A 13 -2.73 3.47 -13.10
C LEU A 13 -1.46 2.68 -13.50
N GLU A 14 -0.63 3.27 -14.34
CA GLU A 14 0.67 2.73 -14.78
C GLU A 14 1.74 2.70 -13.69
N SER A 15 1.60 3.54 -12.66
CA SER A 15 2.53 3.59 -11.52
C SER A 15 2.21 2.55 -10.44
N ILE A 16 1.04 1.89 -10.53
CA ILE A 16 0.61 0.84 -9.61
C ILE A 16 1.01 -0.52 -10.20
N PRO A 17 1.77 -1.35 -9.46
CA PRO A 17 2.13 -2.70 -9.91
C PRO A 17 0.91 -3.52 -10.33
N ASP A 18 1.08 -4.36 -11.36
CA ASP A 18 0.02 -5.25 -11.83
C ASP A 18 -0.17 -6.43 -10.84
N PRO A 19 -1.37 -6.56 -10.22
CA PRO A 19 -1.65 -7.61 -9.26
C PRO A 19 -1.77 -9.01 -9.88
N GLU A 20 -1.78 -9.16 -11.21
CA GLU A 20 -1.77 -10.47 -11.88
C GLU A 20 -0.36 -10.87 -12.36
N ALA A 21 0.59 -9.92 -12.38
CA ALA A 21 1.96 -10.17 -12.81
C ALA A 21 2.86 -10.60 -11.64
N GLU A 22 4.17 -10.65 -11.88
CA GLU A 22 5.14 -10.72 -10.80
C GLU A 22 5.12 -9.41 -10.01
N LEU A 23 5.09 -9.48 -8.68
CA LEU A 23 4.95 -8.32 -7.79
C LEU A 23 6.23 -7.48 -7.67
N TRP A 24 7.10 -7.48 -8.69
CA TRP A 24 8.37 -6.76 -8.62
C TRP A 24 8.13 -5.27 -8.39
N GLY A 25 8.80 -4.71 -7.37
CA GLY A 25 8.68 -3.30 -7.04
C GLY A 25 7.43 -2.90 -6.24
N TRP A 26 6.62 -3.84 -5.77
CA TRP A 26 5.48 -3.53 -4.91
C TRP A 26 5.88 -2.75 -3.66
N GLU A 27 7.00 -3.11 -3.03
CA GLU A 27 7.54 -2.41 -1.85
C GLU A 27 7.95 -0.98 -2.18
N ARG A 28 8.47 -0.75 -3.40
CA ARG A 28 8.85 0.60 -3.85
C ARG A 28 7.60 1.45 -4.00
N PHE A 29 6.55 0.90 -4.61
CA PHE A 29 5.26 1.58 -4.71
C PHE A 29 4.64 1.83 -3.33
N ALA A 30 4.70 0.86 -2.42
CA ALA A 30 4.19 0.98 -1.05
C ALA A 30 4.84 2.15 -0.27
N HIS A 31 6.12 2.44 -0.53
CA HIS A 31 6.82 3.57 0.08
C HIS A 31 6.58 4.92 -0.62
N THR A 32 5.67 5.01 -1.59
CA THR A 32 5.22 6.31 -2.16
C THR A 32 4.22 7.03 -1.25
N ILE A 33 3.81 6.41 -0.15
CA ILE A 33 3.07 7.01 0.95
C ILE A 33 3.84 6.77 2.24
N ASN A 34 3.71 7.68 3.21
CA ASN A 34 4.15 7.46 4.57
C ASN A 34 2.93 7.16 5.45
N GLY A 35 2.57 5.88 5.57
CA GLY A 35 1.39 5.47 6.34
C GLY A 35 1.45 5.88 7.82
N TYR A 36 2.65 6.02 8.39
CA TYR A 36 2.79 6.52 9.76
C TYR A 36 2.40 7.99 9.88
N GLU A 37 2.80 8.85 8.94
CA GLU A 37 2.42 10.27 8.98
C GLU A 37 0.92 10.44 8.73
N VAL A 38 0.37 9.69 7.78
CA VAL A 38 -1.07 9.75 7.44
C VAL A 38 -1.95 9.28 8.59
N MET A 39 -1.59 8.18 9.25
CA MET A 39 -2.40 7.60 10.32
C MET A 39 -2.11 8.19 11.70
N GLY A 40 -1.12 9.08 11.83
CA GLY A 40 -0.74 9.68 13.11
C GLY A 40 0.17 8.81 13.99
N GLY A 41 0.87 7.84 13.41
CA GLY A 41 1.92 7.06 14.07
C GLY A 41 1.97 5.60 13.66
N PHE A 42 2.85 4.86 14.34
CA PHE A 42 3.00 3.41 14.15
C PHE A 42 1.74 2.65 14.57
N GLU A 43 1.24 2.89 15.78
CA GLU A 43 0.12 2.12 16.35
C GLU A 43 -1.17 2.23 15.52
N PRO A 44 -1.64 3.43 15.10
CA PRO A 44 -2.85 3.52 14.28
C PRO A 44 -2.69 2.87 12.91
N CYS A 45 -1.51 2.96 12.30
CA CYS A 45 -1.20 2.32 11.02
C CYS A 45 -1.17 0.79 11.16
N ALA A 46 -0.59 0.28 12.25
CA ALA A 46 -0.57 -1.14 12.55
C ALA A 46 -1.98 -1.68 12.82
N ASP A 47 -2.79 -0.96 13.59
CA ASP A 47 -4.18 -1.32 13.87
C ASP A 47 -5.02 -1.39 12.60
N LEU A 48 -4.88 -0.43 11.69
CA LEU A 48 -5.54 -0.44 10.39
C LEU A 48 -5.14 -1.69 9.58
N ALA A 49 -3.82 -1.93 9.43
CA ALA A 49 -3.31 -3.06 8.67
C ALA A 49 -3.74 -4.41 9.25
N ASN A 50 -3.74 -4.53 10.58
CA ASN A 50 -4.13 -5.76 11.28
C ASN A 50 -5.65 -6.01 11.27
N ARG A 51 -6.49 -4.99 11.14
CA ARG A 51 -7.94 -5.16 10.97
C ARG A 51 -8.29 -5.82 9.64
N GLY A 52 -7.47 -5.62 8.61
CA GLY A 52 -7.65 -6.26 7.30
C GLY A 52 -8.88 -5.79 6.51
N THR A 53 -9.50 -4.68 6.90
CA THR A 53 -10.70 -4.13 6.24
C THR A 53 -10.51 -2.68 5.78
N PRO A 54 -9.44 -2.34 5.03
CA PRO A 54 -9.30 -1.01 4.44
C PRO A 54 -10.40 -0.77 3.40
N SER A 55 -11.00 0.42 3.43
CA SER A 55 -12.16 0.79 2.62
C SER A 55 -11.88 1.92 1.64
N THR A 56 -10.89 2.75 1.95
CA THR A 56 -10.53 3.94 1.19
C THR A 56 -9.18 3.79 0.49
N LEU A 57 -8.91 4.59 -0.55
CA LEU A 57 -7.62 4.55 -1.26
C LEU A 57 -6.47 4.85 -0.31
N THR A 58 -6.63 5.84 0.56
CA THR A 58 -5.65 6.15 1.60
C THR A 58 -5.43 4.97 2.53
N GLU A 59 -6.49 4.35 3.05
CA GLU A 59 -6.37 3.18 3.93
C GLU A 59 -5.68 2.00 3.25
N LEU A 60 -6.04 1.70 2.00
CA LEU A 60 -5.43 0.65 1.20
C LEU A 60 -3.92 0.87 1.02
N ARG A 61 -3.51 2.10 0.69
CA ARG A 61 -2.10 2.48 0.54
C ARG A 61 -1.35 2.40 1.88
N CYS A 62 -1.98 2.79 2.99
CA CYS A 62 -1.40 2.64 4.33
C CYS A 62 -1.22 1.17 4.74
N CYS A 63 -2.19 0.31 4.44
CA CYS A 63 -2.05 -1.14 4.65
C CYS A 63 -0.87 -1.69 3.84
N LEU A 64 -0.77 -1.35 2.56
CA LEU A 64 0.33 -1.80 1.69
C LEU A 64 1.69 -1.30 2.18
N PHE A 65 1.77 -0.05 2.61
CA PHE A 65 2.96 0.51 3.28
C PHE A 65 3.36 -0.31 4.49
N PHE A 66 2.40 -0.66 5.36
CA PHE A 66 2.70 -1.43 6.56
C PHE A 66 3.19 -2.85 6.23
N GLU A 67 2.63 -3.51 5.22
CA GLU A 67 3.13 -4.80 4.76
C GLU A 67 4.57 -4.70 4.23
N ALA A 68 4.94 -3.66 3.49
CA ALA A 68 6.32 -3.45 3.05
C ALA A 68 7.28 -3.24 4.23
N ARG A 69 6.80 -2.60 5.30
CA ARG A 69 7.55 -2.47 6.56
C ARG A 69 7.69 -3.80 7.28
N ARG A 70 6.65 -4.63 7.27
CA ARG A 70 6.63 -5.97 7.88
C ARG A 70 7.58 -6.90 7.14
N GLU A 71 7.52 -6.93 5.81
CA GLU A 71 8.40 -7.73 4.95
C GLU A 71 9.88 -7.47 5.23
N ARG A 72 10.26 -6.19 5.29
CA ARG A 72 11.63 -5.80 5.61
C ARG A 72 12.08 -6.24 7.01
N HIS A 73 11.18 -6.28 7.98
CA HIS A 73 11.51 -6.70 9.35
C HIS A 73 11.56 -8.23 9.52
N SER A 74 10.69 -8.97 8.82
CA SER A 74 10.66 -10.43 8.89
C SER A 74 11.61 -11.10 7.89
N GLY A 75 12.13 -10.33 6.91
CA GLY A 75 13.03 -10.82 5.89
C GLY A 75 12.37 -11.79 4.91
N GLY A 76 11.11 -11.58 4.53
CA GLY A 76 10.39 -12.48 3.61
C GLY A 76 9.40 -13.43 4.27
N VAL A 77 9.56 -13.69 5.57
CA VAL A 77 8.96 -14.88 6.20
C VAL A 77 7.46 -14.73 6.43
N SER A 78 6.97 -13.50 6.54
CA SER A 78 5.58 -13.21 6.93
C SER A 78 4.74 -12.59 5.81
N THR A 79 5.25 -12.48 4.59
CA THR A 79 4.53 -11.77 3.52
C THR A 79 3.43 -12.64 2.96
N ASN A 80 2.19 -12.16 3.13
CA ASN A 80 1.03 -12.74 2.48
C ASN A 80 0.89 -12.14 1.07
N LEU A 81 1.47 -12.80 0.07
CA LEU A 81 1.44 -12.33 -1.31
C LEU A 81 0.02 -12.23 -1.89
N GLU A 82 -0.92 -13.07 -1.45
CA GLU A 82 -2.31 -12.97 -1.88
C GLU A 82 -2.94 -11.68 -1.37
N TRP A 83 -2.69 -11.32 -0.11
CA TRP A 83 -3.13 -10.05 0.47
C TRP A 83 -2.53 -8.84 -0.25
N ILE A 84 -1.25 -8.90 -0.64
CA ILE A 84 -0.63 -7.84 -1.45
C ILE A 84 -1.35 -7.69 -2.81
N ARG A 85 -1.70 -8.80 -3.46
CA ARG A 85 -2.45 -8.76 -4.73
C ARG A 85 -3.83 -8.15 -4.53
N GLU A 86 -4.54 -8.50 -3.46
CA GLU A 86 -5.84 -7.93 -3.13
C GLU A 86 -5.78 -6.43 -2.91
N LEU A 87 -4.81 -5.95 -2.11
CA LEU A 87 -4.56 -4.53 -1.90
C LEU A 87 -4.29 -3.81 -3.23
N LEU A 88 -3.41 -4.35 -4.07
CA LEU A 88 -3.08 -3.76 -5.38
C LEU A 88 -4.30 -3.71 -6.31
N ARG A 89 -5.12 -4.77 -6.37
CA ARG A 89 -6.39 -4.76 -7.14
C ARG A 89 -7.31 -3.66 -6.67
N ALA A 90 -7.52 -3.54 -5.36
CA ALA A 90 -8.41 -2.55 -4.78
C ALA A 90 -7.89 -1.12 -5.03
N ILE A 91 -6.58 -0.88 -4.87
CA ILE A 91 -5.95 0.42 -5.17
C ILE A 91 -6.15 0.79 -6.65
N ARG A 92 -5.90 -0.16 -7.58
CA ARG A 92 -6.12 0.07 -9.01
C ARG A 92 -7.57 0.40 -9.32
N GLN A 93 -8.51 -0.32 -8.71
CA GLN A 93 -9.94 -0.07 -8.89
C GLN A 93 -10.33 1.34 -8.42
N LYS A 94 -9.89 1.77 -7.24
CA LYS A 94 -10.14 3.12 -6.70
C LYS A 94 -9.63 4.21 -7.64
N VAL A 95 -8.40 4.05 -8.13
CA VAL A 95 -7.80 5.00 -9.09
C VAL A 95 -8.54 5.02 -10.43
N GLN A 96 -8.96 3.85 -10.94
CA GLN A 96 -9.77 3.77 -12.17
C GLN A 96 -11.14 4.44 -12.04
N THR A 97 -11.77 4.36 -10.87
CA THR A 97 -13.08 4.96 -10.61
C THR A 97 -13.00 6.43 -10.19
N GLY A 98 -11.80 6.97 -9.98
CA GLY A 98 -11.59 8.33 -9.49
C GLY A 98 -11.93 8.53 -8.01
N ASP A 99 -11.94 7.45 -7.22
CA ASP A 99 -12.15 7.49 -5.77
C ASP A 99 -10.79 7.70 -5.08
N LEU A 100 -10.37 8.96 -4.97
CA LEU A 100 -9.01 9.38 -4.62
C LEU A 100 -8.89 10.04 -3.23
N ASP A 101 -9.73 9.61 -2.27
CA ASP A 101 -9.79 10.15 -0.91
C ASP A 101 -8.44 10.23 -0.16
#